data_AF-A0A1F9PPC0-F1
#
_entry.id   AF-A0A1F9PPC0-F1
#
_cell.length_a   1.000
_cell.length_b   1.000
_cell.length_c   1.000
_cell.angle_alpha   90.00
_cell.angle_beta   90.00
_cell.angle_gamma   90.00
#
_symmetry.space_group_name_H-M   'P 1'
#
loop_
_entity.id
_entity.type
_entity.pdbx_description
1 polymer ?
#
loop_
_entity_poly.entity_id
_entity_poly.type
_entity_poly.pdbx_seq_one_letter_code
_entity_poly.pdbx_strand_id
1 'polypeptide(L)'
;MRGLEILKELQNTALVNHPFVRWWRPENDFCDYDLVERFRSTLGSGEEFGGFELLTMQEMWDELKRITGERVSRYRKSQSGDMIEWRHLEVDGMRVDVLPYSAETMIAIFDAETRDNPVC
;
A
#
# COMPACT_ATOMS: atom_id res chain seq x y z
N MET A 1 -10.80 -16.19 -8.25
CA MET A 1 -10.54 -15.39 -9.47
C MET A 1 -9.12 -15.67 -9.94
N ARG A 2 -8.88 -15.79 -11.25
CA ARG A 2 -7.52 -16.02 -11.79
C ARG A 2 -6.82 -14.69 -12.07
N GLY A 3 -5.50 -14.64 -11.95
CA GLY A 3 -4.70 -13.42 -12.21
C GLY A 3 -4.96 -12.76 -13.57
N LEU A 4 -5.25 -13.56 -14.61
CA LEU A 4 -5.61 -13.03 -15.94
C LEU A 4 -6.94 -12.25 -15.97
N GLU A 5 -7.88 -12.56 -15.09
CA GLU A 5 -9.16 -11.84 -14.98
C GLU A 5 -8.92 -10.48 -14.32
N ILE A 6 -8.12 -10.45 -13.24
CA ILE A 6 -7.73 -9.23 -12.54
C ILE A 6 -6.98 -8.28 -13.47
N LEU A 7 -6.04 -8.79 -14.28
CA LEU A 7 -5.33 -7.97 -15.26
C LEU A 7 -6.26 -7.26 -16.25
N LYS A 8 -7.35 -7.90 -16.68
CA LYS A 8 -8.34 -7.28 -17.56
C LYS A 8 -9.12 -6.19 -16.85
N GLU A 9 -9.51 -6.41 -15.60
CA GLU A 9 -10.21 -5.40 -14.81
C GLU A 9 -9.33 -4.18 -14.51
N LEU A 10 -8.04 -4.41 -14.22
CA LEU A 10 -7.05 -3.34 -14.00
C LEU A 10 -6.79 -2.52 -15.28
N GLN A 11 -6.81 -3.14 -16.47
CA GLN A 11 -6.65 -2.44 -17.75
C GLN A 11 -7.84 -1.54 -18.10
N ASN A 12 -9.05 -1.89 -17.64
CA ASN A 12 -10.27 -1.16 -17.94
C ASN A 12 -10.57 -0.04 -16.93
N THR A 13 -9.83 0.01 -15.82
CA THR A 13 -10.07 0.97 -14.74
C THR A 13 -9.15 2.19 -14.90
N ALA A 14 -9.66 3.40 -14.60
CA ALA A 14 -8.87 4.62 -14.64
C ALA A 14 -7.83 4.64 -13.50
N LEU A 15 -6.67 4.04 -13.77
CA LEU A 15 -5.54 3.84 -12.85
C LEU A 15 -4.98 5.15 -12.25
N VAL A 16 -5.23 6.30 -12.89
CA VAL A 16 -4.67 7.60 -12.49
C VAL A 16 -5.04 7.97 -11.05
N ASN A 17 -6.21 7.55 -10.56
CA ASN A 17 -6.68 7.92 -9.22
C ASN A 17 -6.52 6.80 -8.18
N HIS A 18 -6.16 5.58 -8.59
CA HIS A 18 -6.08 4.42 -7.71
C HIS A 18 -4.75 3.70 -7.91
N PRO A 19 -3.65 4.20 -7.31
CA PRO A 19 -2.33 3.64 -7.52
C PRO A 19 -2.06 2.37 -6.70
N PHE A 20 -2.95 1.99 -5.79
CA PHE A 20 -2.79 0.81 -4.94
C PHE A 20 -3.83 -0.25 -5.23
N VAL A 21 -3.46 -1.49 -4.92
CA VAL A 21 -4.35 -2.64 -4.90
C VAL A 21 -4.24 -3.32 -3.55
N ARG A 22 -5.39 -3.59 -2.94
CA ARG A 22 -5.56 -4.55 -1.86
C ARG A 22 -6.07 -5.85 -2.47
N TRP A 23 -5.47 -6.98 -2.13
CA TRP A 23 -5.95 -8.28 -2.60
C TRP A 23 -5.90 -9.31 -1.48
N TRP A 24 -6.72 -10.35 -1.60
CA TRP A 24 -6.80 -11.41 -0.59
C TRP A 24 -6.98 -12.77 -1.24
N ARG A 25 -6.62 -13.82 -0.50
CA ARG A 25 -6.82 -15.21 -0.93
C ARG A 25 -8.24 -15.69 -0.63
N PRO A 26 -8.75 -16.71 -1.35
CA PRO A 26 -10.10 -17.23 -1.14
C PRO A 26 -10.38 -17.65 0.31
N GLU A 27 -9.36 -18.16 1.00
CA GLU A 27 -9.43 -18.59 2.39
C GLU A 27 -9.55 -17.42 3.39
N ASN A 28 -9.37 -16.18 2.93
CA ASN A 28 -9.29 -14.95 3.75
C ASN A 28 -8.25 -15.03 4.89
N ASP A 29 -7.26 -15.91 4.73
CA ASP A 29 -6.15 -16.09 5.67
C ASP A 29 -4.95 -15.17 5.36
N PHE A 30 -5.00 -14.50 4.20
CA PHE A 30 -3.97 -13.62 3.70
C PHE A 30 -4.57 -12.43 2.95
N CYS A 31 -4.00 -11.26 3.19
CA CYS A 31 -4.43 -9.99 2.65
C CYS A 31 -3.18 -9.14 2.46
N ASP A 32 -3.02 -8.54 1.28
CA ASP A 32 -1.81 -7.81 0.95
C ASP A 32 -2.10 -6.57 0.11
N TYR A 33 -1.18 -5.61 0.20
CA TYR A 33 -1.30 -4.28 -0.37
C TYR A 33 -0.07 -4.03 -1.25
N ASP A 34 -0.28 -3.61 -2.49
CA ASP A 34 0.84 -3.29 -3.39
C ASP A 34 0.48 -2.12 -4.31
N LEU A 35 1.48 -1.60 -5.00
CA LEU A 35 1.26 -0.70 -6.12
C LEU A 35 0.67 -1.47 -7.29
N VAL A 36 -0.32 -0.88 -7.98
CA VAL A 36 -0.96 -1.54 -9.12
C VAL A 36 0.05 -1.91 -10.20
N GLU A 37 1.03 -1.04 -10.48
CA GLU A 37 2.06 -1.33 -11.48
C GLU A 37 2.97 -2.51 -11.10
N ARG A 38 3.33 -2.60 -9.81
CA ARG A 38 4.13 -3.71 -9.27
C ARG A 38 3.33 -5.01 -9.30
N PHE A 39 2.10 -4.97 -8.78
CA PHE A 39 1.17 -6.10 -8.79
C PHE A 39 0.92 -6.65 -10.20
N ARG A 40 0.74 -5.77 -11.20
CA ARG A 40 0.60 -6.19 -12.61
C ARG A 40 1.82 -6.92 -13.16
N SER A 41 3.01 -6.55 -12.68
CA SER A 41 4.27 -7.14 -13.12
C SER A 41 4.57 -8.46 -12.42
N THR A 42 4.03 -8.67 -11.22
CA THR A 42 4.23 -9.89 -10.40
C THR A 42 3.13 -10.93 -10.59
N LEU A 43 1.94 -10.52 -11.05
CA LEU A 43 0.77 -11.36 -11.31
C LEU A 43 1.11 -12.58 -12.20
N GLY A 44 1.19 -13.75 -11.55
CA GLY A 44 1.42 -15.02 -12.21
C GLY A 44 0.14 -15.70 -12.70
N SER A 45 0.27 -16.71 -13.57
CA SER A 45 -0.87 -17.51 -14.04
C SER A 45 -1.37 -18.55 -13.03
N GLY A 46 -0.66 -18.76 -11.92
CA GLY A 46 -0.93 -19.81 -10.94
C GLY A 46 -1.54 -19.33 -9.62
N GLU A 47 -1.71 -18.03 -9.42
CA GLU A 47 -2.24 -17.48 -8.16
C GLU A 47 -3.77 -17.47 -8.18
N GLU A 48 -4.37 -17.98 -7.10
CA GLU A 48 -5.81 -17.88 -6.85
C GLU A 48 -6.09 -16.71 -5.91
N PHE A 49 -6.97 -15.83 -6.37
CA PHE A 49 -7.39 -14.65 -5.63
C PHE A 49 -8.83 -14.82 -5.17
N GLY A 50 -9.10 -14.50 -3.90
CA GLY A 50 -10.45 -14.37 -3.36
C GLY A 50 -11.13 -13.11 -3.88
N GLY A 51 -10.35 -12.03 -4.04
CA GLY A 51 -10.78 -10.77 -4.62
C GLY A 51 -9.69 -9.71 -4.55
N PHE A 52 -9.99 -8.53 -5.08
CA PHE A 52 -9.14 -7.36 -4.99
C PHE A 52 -9.98 -6.08 -4.94
N GLU A 53 -9.35 -5.01 -4.47
CA GLU A 53 -9.90 -3.67 -4.41
C GLU A 53 -8.81 -2.66 -4.77
N LEU A 54 -9.21 -1.63 -5.50
CA LEU A 54 -8.32 -0.52 -5.86
C LEU A 54 -8.49 0.62 -4.87
N LEU A 55 -7.38 1.13 -4.37
CA LEU A 55 -7.39 2.20 -3.36
C LEU A 55 -6.78 3.48 -3.93
N THR A 56 -7.37 4.59 -3.53
CA THR A 56 -6.86 5.95 -3.75
C THR A 56 -5.73 6.29 -2.77
N MET A 57 -5.05 7.41 -3.02
CA MET A 57 -4.09 8.03 -2.07
C MET A 57 -4.67 8.31 -0.69
N GLN A 58 -5.97 8.58 -0.58
CA GLN A 58 -6.60 8.86 0.70
C GLN A 58 -6.91 7.57 1.46
N GLU A 59 -7.48 6.57 0.78
CA GLU A 59 -7.82 5.28 1.40
C GLU A 59 -6.58 4.55 1.90
N MET A 60 -5.48 4.54 1.13
CA MET A 60 -4.22 3.96 1.59
C MET A 60 -3.63 4.71 2.77
N TRP A 61 -3.77 6.04 2.80
CA TRP A 61 -3.31 6.85 3.93
C TRP A 61 -4.10 6.54 5.21
N ASP A 62 -5.41 6.31 5.09
CA ASP A 62 -6.26 5.95 6.22
C ASP A 62 -5.92 4.55 6.75
N GLU A 63 -5.62 3.59 5.87
CA GLU A 63 -5.10 2.27 6.26
C GLU A 63 -3.75 2.36 6.96
N LEU A 64 -2.83 3.16 6.42
CA LEU A 64 -1.54 3.38 7.05
C LEU A 64 -1.71 3.95 8.47
N LYS A 65 -2.56 4.98 8.63
CA LYS A 65 -2.89 5.56 9.93
C LYS A 65 -3.52 4.56 10.90
N ARG A 66 -4.36 3.65 10.42
CA ARG A 66 -4.96 2.59 11.26
C ARG A 66 -3.88 1.72 11.91
N ILE A 67 -2.80 1.42 11.19
CA ILE A 67 -1.71 0.55 11.66
C ILE A 67 -0.71 1.33 12.54
N THR A 68 -0.31 2.51 12.10
CA THR A 68 0.77 3.26 12.75
C THR A 68 0.28 4.20 13.85
N GLY A 69 -1.00 4.60 13.81
CA GLY A 69 -1.56 5.63 14.67
C GLY A 69 -0.82 6.96 14.51
N GLU A 70 -0.53 7.62 15.63
CA GLU A 70 0.17 8.93 15.70
C GLU A 70 1.65 8.88 15.31
N ARG A 71 2.18 7.69 14.95
CA ARG A 71 3.56 7.53 14.48
C ARG A 71 3.76 8.01 13.05
N VAL A 72 2.69 8.24 12.29
CA VAL A 72 2.76 8.89 10.98
C VAL A 72 1.99 10.20 11.00
N SER A 73 2.54 11.22 10.38
CA SER A 73 1.87 12.49 10.19
C SER A 73 2.16 13.05 8.80
N ARG A 74 1.22 13.84 8.27
CA ARG A 74 1.35 14.51 6.98
C ARG A 74 1.41 16.01 7.21
N TYR A 75 2.34 16.69 6.54
CA TYR A 75 2.44 18.14 6.58
C TYR A 75 2.96 18.69 5.25
N ARG A 76 2.65 19.96 4.97
CA ARG A 76 3.09 20.62 3.73
C ARG A 76 4.37 21.39 3.97
N LYS A 77 5.39 21.11 3.16
CA LYS A 77 6.66 21.86 3.14
C LYS A 77 6.62 22.84 1.97
N SER A 78 6.84 24.12 2.25
CA SER A 78 6.56 25.25 1.34
C SER A 78 7.11 25.11 -0.09
N GLN A 79 8.22 24.39 -0.27
CA GLN A 79 8.88 24.19 -1.58
C GLN A 79 8.90 22.74 -2.08
N SER A 80 8.50 21.77 -1.25
CA SER A 80 8.66 20.33 -1.55
C SER A 80 7.33 19.59 -1.66
N GLY A 81 6.21 20.28 -1.48
CA GLY A 81 4.88 19.67 -1.48
C GLY A 81 4.56 19.02 -0.14
N ASP A 82 3.70 18.00 -0.18
CA ASP A 82 3.29 17.27 1.01
C ASP A 82 4.32 16.20 1.37
N MET A 83 4.62 16.10 2.66
CA MET A 83 5.60 15.21 3.26
C MET A 83 4.93 14.33 4.31
N ILE A 84 5.50 13.15 4.52
CA ILE A 84 5.17 12.21 5.59
C ILE A 84 6.32 12.23 6.59
N GLU A 85 6.04 12.50 7.85
CA GLU A 85 6.95 12.20 8.96
C GLU A 85 6.52 10.85 9.56
N TRP A 86 7.46 9.92 9.64
CA TRP A 86 7.23 8.57 10.15
C TRP A 86 8.21 8.25 11.28
N ARG A 87 7.66 7.85 12.43
CA ARG A 87 8.41 7.50 13.65
C ARG A 87 8.35 6.00 13.88
N HIS A 88 9.47 5.32 13.77
CA HIS A 88 9.52 3.85 13.88
C HIS A 88 10.71 3.38 14.71
N LEU A 89 10.63 2.13 15.14
CA LEU A 89 11.64 1.50 15.96
C LEU A 89 12.63 0.74 15.06
N GLU A 90 13.89 1.13 15.10
CA GLU A 90 15.01 0.36 14.55
C GLU A 90 15.78 -0.35 15.68
N VAL A 91 16.76 -1.17 15.30
CA VAL A 91 17.63 -1.89 16.25
C VAL A 91 18.33 -0.93 17.24
N ASP A 92 18.68 0.28 16.78
CA ASP A 92 19.41 1.29 17.55
C ASP A 92 18.48 2.29 18.30
N GLY A 93 17.16 2.13 18.21
CA GLY A 93 16.17 2.95 18.91
C GLY A 93 15.13 3.60 18.00
N MET A 94 14.48 4.65 18.50
CA MET A 94 13.45 5.37 17.75
C MET A 94 14.09 6.26 16.67
N ARG A 95 13.66 6.07 15.43
CA ARG A 95 14.04 6.86 14.27
C ARG A 95 12.86 7.68 13.76
N VAL A 96 13.17 8.82 13.14
CA VAL A 96 12.20 9.67 12.44
C VAL A 96 12.69 9.87 11.01
N ASP A 97 11.93 9.39 10.03
CA ASP A 97 12.18 9.64 8.61
C ASP A 97 11.15 10.61 8.04
N VAL A 98 11.61 11.48 7.15
CA VAL A 98 10.78 12.46 6.44
C VAL A 98 10.83 12.15 4.95
N LEU A 99 9.71 11.72 4.41
CA LEU A 99 9.59 11.17 3.06
C LEU A 99 8.51 11.92 2.26
N PRO A 100 8.58 11.97 0.92
CA PRO A 100 7.52 12.58 0.11
C PRO A 100 6.19 11.86 0.27
N TYR A 101 5.07 12.59 0.25
CA TYR A 101 3.73 12.01 0.18
C TYR A 101 3.47 11.43 -1.23
N SER A 102 3.92 10.20 -1.45
CA SER A 102 3.76 9.46 -2.71
C SER A 102 3.28 8.04 -2.45
N ALA A 103 2.82 7.36 -3.50
CA ALA A 103 2.30 6.00 -3.39
C ALA A 103 3.40 5.01 -2.98
N GLU A 104 4.59 5.16 -3.55
CA GLU A 104 5.77 4.34 -3.25
C GLU A 104 6.15 4.46 -1.77
N THR A 105 6.15 5.69 -1.23
CA THR A 105 6.43 5.91 0.19
C THR A 105 5.40 5.23 1.08
N MET A 106 4.10 5.33 0.75
CA MET A 106 3.04 4.74 1.59
C MET A 106 3.15 3.22 1.67
N ILE A 107 3.37 2.55 0.53
CA ILE A 107 3.56 1.09 0.51
C ILE A 107 4.83 0.71 1.27
N ALA A 108 5.95 1.41 1.05
CA ALA A 108 7.19 1.10 1.77
C ALA A 108 7.03 1.21 3.30
N ILE A 109 6.30 2.21 3.80
CA ILE A 109 6.01 2.32 5.23
C ILE A 109 5.07 1.20 5.69
N PHE A 110 4.03 0.92 4.91
CA PHE A 110 3.06 -0.13 5.24
C PHE A 110 3.71 -1.52 5.34
N ASP A 111 4.54 -1.88 4.35
CA ASP A 111 5.31 -3.13 4.31
C ASP A 111 6.23 -3.24 5.54
N ALA A 112 6.94 -2.15 5.88
CA ALA A 112 7.82 -2.12 7.04
C ALA A 112 7.07 -2.29 8.38
N GLU A 113 5.88 -1.70 8.50
CA GLU A 113 5.06 -1.74 9.73
C GLU A 113 4.32 -3.07 9.90
N THR A 114 3.92 -3.69 8.79
CA THR A 114 3.27 -5.00 8.79
C THR A 114 4.27 -6.16 8.75
N ARG A 115 5.55 -5.87 8.52
CA ARG A 115 6.62 -6.87 8.28
C ARG A 115 6.25 -7.82 7.14
N ASP A 116 5.69 -7.27 6.06
CA ASP A 116 5.13 -8.02 4.94
C ASP A 116 4.04 -9.04 5.35
N ASN A 117 3.39 -8.84 6.50
CA ASN A 117 2.28 -9.68 6.98
C ASN A 117 1.09 -8.83 7.44
N PRO A 118 0.34 -8.23 6.50
CA PRO A 118 -0.81 -7.42 6.83
C PRO A 118 -1.93 -8.31 7.39
N VAL A 119 -2.37 -8.03 8.61
CA VAL A 119 -3.57 -8.67 9.16
C VAL A 119 -4.77 -7.82 8.76
N CYS A 120 -5.60 -8.39 7.89
CA CYS A 120 -7.00 -8.01 7.70
C CYS A 120 -7.84 -8.80 8.74
#